data_AF-A0A7W1NPE3-F1
#
_entry.id   AF-A0A7W1NPE3-F1
#
_cell.length_a   1.000
_cell.length_b   1.000
_cell.length_c   1.000
_cell.angle_alpha   90.00
_cell.angle_beta   90.00
_cell.angle_gamma   90.00
#
_symmetry.space_group_name_H-M   'P 1'
#
loop_
_entity.id
_entity.type
_entity.pdbx_description
1 polymer ?
#
loop_
_entity_poly.entity_id
_entity_poly.type
_entity_poly.pdbx_seq_one_letter_code
_entity_poly.pdbx_strand_id
1 'polypeptide(L)'
;MMNSSQEHSHQWRRSLGLTPGNPFAPYIIGLSVITLVALIILLGLALFASTGNSRFIAGGAFLFVGGLMPIPLTLLIIFARNYVRIQDVVAGNYWAHWQYPVGSEHHDVYISSEGVYYPDQPLKLSTFWSGLQKAEIDKGEPSTLRLQYLYRRYYSVYMPPIASDKTIIVPIPTGKEDEAQALLQRFNKLLGQPSNFINDQWRISWIMGLLSSDLFWFRLSSCYLLKIK
;
A
#
# COMPACT_ATOMS: atom_id res chain seq x y z
N MET A 1 27.08 7.84 -12.38
CA MET A 1 26.43 8.71 -11.37
C MET A 1 25.13 9.19 -11.96
N MET A 2 24.01 8.76 -11.38
CA MET A 2 22.67 9.09 -11.86
C MET A 2 22.27 10.45 -11.27
N ASN A 3 21.69 11.33 -12.08
CA ASN A 3 21.34 12.68 -11.65
C ASN A 3 20.21 12.62 -10.58
N SER A 4 20.28 13.43 -9.52
CA SER A 4 19.33 13.37 -8.38
C SER A 4 17.87 13.55 -8.81
N SER A 5 17.62 14.29 -9.90
CA SER A 5 16.30 14.41 -10.53
C SER A 5 15.77 13.09 -11.11
N GLN A 6 16.65 12.25 -11.67
CA GLN A 6 16.27 10.94 -12.18
C GLN A 6 15.92 9.99 -11.03
N GLU A 7 16.68 9.99 -9.93
CA GLU A 7 16.38 9.17 -8.74
C GLU A 7 14.99 9.48 -8.18
N HIS A 8 14.64 10.76 -8.01
CA HIS A 8 13.31 11.15 -7.57
C HIS A 8 12.21 10.69 -8.53
N SER A 9 12.44 10.78 -9.85
CA SER A 9 11.47 10.36 -10.84
C SER A 9 11.17 8.85 -10.82
N HIS A 10 12.18 8.05 -10.49
CA HIS A 10 12.04 6.60 -10.35
C HIS A 10 11.35 6.22 -9.03
N GLN A 11 11.61 6.95 -7.95
CA GLN A 11 11.02 6.69 -6.64
C GLN A 11 9.50 6.86 -6.63
N TRP A 12 8.96 7.93 -7.22
CA TRP A 12 7.50 8.13 -7.24
C TRP A 12 6.77 7.14 -8.15
N ARG A 13 7.37 6.77 -9.30
CA ARG A 13 6.78 5.75 -10.19
C ARG A 13 6.71 4.41 -9.48
N ARG A 14 7.79 4.03 -8.80
CA ARG A 14 7.85 2.79 -8.02
C ARG A 14 6.86 2.81 -6.84
N SER A 15 6.69 3.95 -6.17
CA SER A 15 5.72 4.08 -5.07
C SER A 15 4.26 3.93 -5.52
N LEU A 16 3.95 4.22 -6.78
CA LEU A 16 2.64 3.98 -7.41
C LEU A 16 2.54 2.63 -8.14
N GLY A 17 3.61 1.85 -8.19
CA GLY A 17 3.67 0.59 -8.95
C GLY A 17 3.77 0.78 -10.48
N LEU A 18 4.11 1.98 -10.96
CA LEU A 18 4.23 2.32 -12.39
C LEU A 18 5.62 1.98 -12.95
N THR A 19 6.04 0.72 -12.84
CA THR A 19 7.32 0.23 -13.38
C THR A 19 7.14 -0.46 -14.74
N PRO A 20 8.16 -0.41 -15.62
CA PRO A 20 8.17 -1.23 -16.83
C PRO A 20 8.02 -2.72 -16.47
N GLY A 21 7.08 -3.42 -17.09
CA GLY A 21 6.79 -4.83 -16.80
C GLY A 21 5.73 -5.08 -15.72
N ASN A 22 5.15 -4.03 -15.13
CA ASN A 22 3.97 -4.18 -14.28
C ASN A 22 2.69 -4.22 -15.13
N PRO A 23 1.91 -5.33 -15.12
CA PRO A 23 0.70 -5.45 -15.92
C PRO A 23 -0.40 -4.47 -15.47
N PHE A 24 -0.35 -3.96 -14.24
CA PHE A 24 -1.35 -3.03 -13.70
C PHE A 24 -1.11 -1.57 -14.08
N ALA A 25 0.14 -1.21 -14.42
CA ALA A 25 0.52 0.16 -14.77
C ALA A 25 -0.32 0.79 -15.91
N PRO A 26 -0.56 0.11 -17.07
CA PRO A 26 -1.38 0.69 -18.13
C PRO A 26 -2.83 0.92 -17.69
N TYR A 27 -3.38 0.07 -16.83
CA TYR A 27 -4.75 0.24 -16.32
C TYR A 27 -4.85 1.42 -15.35
N ILE A 28 -3.86 1.60 -14.47
CA ILE A 28 -3.80 2.78 -13.57
C ILE A 28 -3.77 4.06 -14.39
N ILE A 29 -2.91 4.12 -15.41
CA ILE A 29 -2.76 5.30 -16.28
C ILE A 29 -4.07 5.52 -17.06
N GLY A 30 -4.58 4.49 -17.72
CA GLY A 30 -5.81 4.58 -18.52
C GLY A 30 -7.02 5.01 -17.69
N LEU A 31 -7.24 4.40 -16.52
CA LEU A 31 -8.34 4.75 -15.62
C LEU A 31 -8.19 6.17 -15.07
N SER A 32 -6.98 6.60 -14.74
CA SER A 32 -6.72 7.98 -14.29
C SER A 32 -7.06 9.00 -15.38
N VAL A 33 -6.64 8.74 -16.63
CA VAL A 33 -6.92 9.62 -17.77
C VAL A 33 -8.43 9.66 -18.06
N ILE A 34 -9.09 8.51 -18.12
CA ILE A 34 -10.55 8.44 -18.35
C ILE A 34 -11.30 9.19 -17.26
N THR A 35 -10.93 9.00 -15.99
CA THR A 35 -11.56 9.68 -14.85
C THR A 35 -11.37 11.19 -14.95
N LEU A 36 -10.14 11.66 -15.25
CA LEU A 36 -9.85 13.08 -15.41
C LEU A 36 -10.67 13.71 -16.54
N VAL A 37 -10.72 13.07 -17.71
CA VAL A 37 -11.49 13.56 -18.86
C VAL A 37 -12.98 13.61 -18.53
N ALA A 38 -13.52 12.58 -17.89
CA ALA A 38 -14.92 12.55 -17.46
C ALA A 38 -15.25 13.69 -16.48
N LEU A 39 -14.38 13.94 -15.50
CA LEU A 39 -14.56 15.05 -14.55
C LEU A 39 -14.54 16.42 -15.24
N ILE A 40 -13.64 16.63 -16.20
CA ILE A 40 -13.58 17.89 -16.98
C ILE A 40 -14.87 18.10 -17.78
N ILE A 41 -15.35 17.06 -18.46
CA ILE A 41 -16.60 17.13 -19.24
C ILE A 41 -17.79 17.43 -18.33
N LEU A 42 -17.91 16.70 -17.21
CA LEU A 42 -19.01 16.89 -16.26
C LEU A 42 -18.98 18.26 -15.60
N LEU A 43 -17.80 18.79 -15.27
CA LEU A 43 -17.64 20.14 -14.77
C LEU A 43 -18.09 21.17 -15.81
N GLY A 44 -17.68 21.00 -17.07
CA GLY A 44 -18.14 21.84 -18.17
C GLY A 44 -19.67 21.82 -18.31
N LEU A 45 -20.27 20.63 -18.32
CA LEU A 45 -21.73 20.48 -18.39
C LEU A 45 -22.43 21.13 -17.18
N ALA A 46 -21.86 21.04 -15.98
CA ALA A 46 -22.42 21.67 -14.78
C ALA A 46 -22.37 23.21 -14.85
N LEU A 47 -21.29 23.78 -15.41
CA LEU A 47 -21.14 25.23 -15.53
C LEU A 47 -21.98 25.84 -16.66
N PHE A 48 -22.08 25.15 -17.81
CA PHE A 48 -22.75 25.66 -19.01
C PHE A 48 -24.20 25.18 -19.18
N ALA A 49 -24.72 24.37 -18.25
CA ALA A 49 -26.11 23.94 -18.26
C ALA A 49 -27.08 25.12 -18.15
N SER A 50 -28.09 25.14 -19.02
CA SER A 50 -29.08 26.22 -19.14
C SER A 50 -30.19 26.16 -18.09
N THR A 51 -30.45 24.98 -17.51
CA THR A 51 -31.51 24.79 -16.50
C THR A 51 -30.94 24.31 -15.17
N GLY A 52 -31.61 24.68 -14.06
CA GLY A 52 -31.25 24.21 -12.72
C GLY A 52 -31.26 22.68 -12.60
N ASN A 53 -32.20 22.00 -13.26
CA ASN A 53 -32.27 20.54 -13.27
C ASN A 53 -31.06 19.90 -13.97
N SER A 54 -30.64 20.43 -15.14
CA SER A 54 -29.45 19.94 -15.83
C SER A 54 -28.16 20.16 -15.03
N ARG A 55 -28.05 21.29 -14.31
CA ARG A 55 -26.91 21.56 -13.42
C ARG A 55 -26.85 20.58 -12.27
N PHE A 56 -28.00 20.27 -11.68
CA PHE A 56 -28.09 19.30 -10.59
C PHE A 56 -27.69 17.89 -11.04
N ILE A 57 -28.17 17.44 -12.20
CA ILE A 57 -27.80 16.13 -12.77
C ILE A 57 -26.30 16.06 -13.07
N ALA A 58 -25.74 17.06 -13.75
CA ALA A 58 -24.32 17.10 -14.07
C ALA A 58 -23.44 17.18 -12.81
N GLY A 59 -23.84 17.99 -11.82
CA GLY A 59 -23.17 18.06 -10.52
C GLY A 59 -23.25 16.76 -9.74
N GLY A 60 -24.39 16.08 -9.74
CA GLY A 60 -24.55 14.75 -9.12
C GLY A 60 -23.66 13.70 -9.77
N ALA A 61 -23.60 13.69 -11.11
CA ALA A 61 -22.70 12.80 -11.85
C ALA A 61 -21.22 13.11 -11.58
N PHE A 62 -20.84 14.39 -11.49
CA PHE A 62 -19.50 14.81 -11.13
C PHE A 62 -19.09 14.28 -9.75
N LEU A 63 -19.96 14.41 -8.75
CA LEU A 63 -19.72 13.88 -7.40
C LEU A 63 -19.65 12.35 -7.39
N PHE A 64 -20.47 11.66 -8.19
CA PHE A 64 -20.44 10.21 -8.29
C PHE A 64 -19.13 9.70 -8.91
N VAL A 65 -18.71 10.29 -10.02
CA VAL A 65 -17.43 9.96 -10.68
C VAL A 65 -16.26 10.31 -9.76
N GLY A 66 -16.27 11.52 -9.16
CA GLY A 66 -15.23 11.98 -8.26
C GLY A 66 -15.15 11.18 -6.95
N GLY A 67 -16.26 10.64 -6.47
CA GLY A 67 -16.31 9.86 -5.22
C GLY A 67 -16.04 8.38 -5.40
N LEU A 68 -16.56 7.75 -6.47
CA LEU A 68 -16.47 6.30 -6.64
C LEU A 68 -15.31 5.84 -7.52
N MET A 69 -14.93 6.58 -8.57
CA MET A 69 -13.80 6.20 -9.43
C MET A 69 -12.44 6.11 -8.71
N PRO A 70 -12.17 6.87 -7.63
CA PRO A 70 -10.97 6.67 -6.85
C PRO A 70 -10.85 5.28 -6.20
N ILE A 71 -11.96 4.58 -5.94
CA ILE A 71 -11.96 3.26 -5.30
C ILE A 71 -11.24 2.21 -6.17
N PRO A 72 -11.68 1.89 -7.40
CA PRO A 72 -10.99 0.94 -8.25
C PRO A 72 -9.57 1.38 -8.58
N LEU A 73 -9.31 2.68 -8.72
CA LEU A 73 -7.96 3.22 -8.94
C LEU A 73 -7.04 2.92 -7.74
N THR A 74 -7.53 3.14 -6.52
CA THR A 74 -6.77 2.86 -5.28
C THR A 74 -6.49 1.37 -5.15
N LEU A 75 -7.47 0.51 -5.44
CA LEU A 75 -7.27 -0.94 -5.44
C LEU A 75 -6.19 -1.36 -6.46
N LEU A 76 -6.23 -0.83 -7.68
CA LEU A 76 -5.21 -1.08 -8.70
C LEU A 76 -3.82 -0.64 -8.25
N ILE A 77 -3.69 0.54 -7.61
CA ILE A 77 -2.42 1.02 -7.07
C ILE A 77 -1.90 0.05 -5.98
N ILE A 78 -2.78 -0.44 -5.10
CA ILE A 78 -2.38 -1.42 -4.06
C ILE A 78 -1.84 -2.71 -4.71
N PHE A 79 -2.53 -3.24 -5.71
CA PHE A 79 -2.07 -4.43 -6.44
C PHE A 79 -0.77 -4.18 -7.19
N ALA A 80 -0.66 -3.05 -7.89
CA ALA A 80 0.55 -2.68 -8.63
C ALA A 80 1.76 -2.55 -7.71
N ARG A 81 1.60 -1.91 -6.55
CA ARG A 81 2.68 -1.80 -5.54
C ARG A 81 3.08 -3.16 -5.02
N ASN A 82 2.12 -4.02 -4.67
CA ASN A 82 2.42 -5.36 -4.18
C ASN A 82 3.17 -6.19 -5.22
N TYR A 83 2.79 -6.06 -6.50
CA TYR A 83 3.47 -6.72 -7.61
C TYR A 83 4.93 -6.27 -7.74
N VAL A 84 5.21 -4.95 -7.72
CA VAL A 84 6.58 -4.43 -7.78
C VAL A 84 7.43 -4.95 -6.63
N ARG A 85 6.88 -4.98 -5.41
CA ARG A 85 7.59 -5.47 -4.23
C ARG A 85 7.96 -6.95 -4.36
N ILE A 86 7.06 -7.76 -4.90
CA ILE A 86 7.34 -9.17 -5.19
C ILE A 86 8.41 -9.29 -6.29
N GLN A 87 8.31 -8.51 -7.36
CA GLN A 87 9.34 -8.50 -8.41
C GLN A 87 10.71 -8.13 -7.86
N ASP A 88 10.79 -7.17 -6.94
CA ASP A 88 12.06 -6.78 -6.31
C ASP A 88 12.67 -7.94 -5.52
N VAL A 89 11.84 -8.66 -4.76
CA VAL A 89 12.28 -9.86 -4.04
C VAL A 89 12.76 -10.93 -5.02
N VAL A 90 11.99 -11.23 -6.08
CA VAL A 90 12.37 -12.24 -7.09
C VAL A 90 13.62 -11.82 -7.88
N ALA A 91 13.85 -10.51 -8.07
CA ALA A 91 15.02 -9.97 -8.76
C ALA A 91 16.30 -9.99 -7.90
N GLY A 92 16.26 -10.54 -6.69
CA GLY A 92 17.44 -10.69 -5.82
C GLY A 92 17.54 -9.66 -4.70
N ASN A 93 16.57 -8.76 -4.54
CA ASN A 93 16.55 -7.80 -3.43
C ASN A 93 15.97 -8.43 -2.15
N TYR A 94 16.57 -9.54 -1.73
CA TYR A 94 16.26 -10.25 -0.48
C TYR A 94 17.50 -10.30 0.41
N TRP A 95 17.27 -10.50 1.70
CA TRP A 95 18.35 -10.70 2.67
C TRP A 95 18.76 -12.15 2.81
N ALA A 96 17.80 -13.07 2.69
CA ALA A 96 18.04 -14.50 2.67
C ALA A 96 17.08 -15.21 1.72
N HIS A 97 17.56 -16.29 1.14
CA HIS A 97 16.77 -17.24 0.37
C HIS A 97 17.05 -18.63 0.94
N TRP A 98 16.00 -19.25 1.46
CA TRP A 98 16.04 -20.56 2.08
C TRP A 98 15.32 -21.56 1.19
N GLN A 99 16.08 -22.52 0.70
CA GLN A 99 15.57 -23.62 -0.10
C GLN A 99 15.32 -24.82 0.80
N TYR A 100 14.22 -25.52 0.55
CA TYR A 100 13.89 -26.73 1.27
C TYR A 100 13.96 -27.95 0.36
N PRO A 101 14.28 -29.14 0.88
CA PRO A 101 14.30 -30.35 0.10
C PRO A 101 12.95 -30.60 -0.59
N VAL A 102 13.00 -31.05 -1.84
CA VAL A 102 11.82 -31.45 -2.61
C VAL A 102 11.10 -32.57 -1.85
N GLY A 103 9.83 -32.34 -1.49
CA GLY A 103 9.02 -33.29 -0.70
C GLY A 103 8.88 -32.94 0.78
N SER A 104 9.52 -31.88 1.28
CA SER A 104 9.22 -31.32 2.60
C SER A 104 7.88 -30.53 2.60
N GLU A 105 7.26 -30.38 3.76
CA GLU A 105 6.06 -29.54 3.95
C GLU A 105 6.35 -28.03 3.75
N HIS A 106 7.63 -27.67 3.60
CA HIS A 106 8.09 -26.30 3.51
C HIS A 106 8.52 -26.00 2.07
N HIS A 107 8.02 -24.88 1.55
CA HIS A 107 8.39 -24.37 0.25
C HIS A 107 9.51 -23.35 0.39
N ASP A 108 10.24 -23.09 -0.70
CA ASP A 108 11.28 -22.06 -0.75
C ASP A 108 10.79 -20.73 -0.18
N VAL A 109 11.66 -20.02 0.55
CA VAL A 109 11.28 -18.76 1.19
C VAL A 109 12.29 -17.68 0.87
N TYR A 110 11.79 -16.51 0.48
CA TYR A 110 12.58 -15.30 0.32
C TYR A 110 12.24 -14.32 1.43
N ILE A 111 13.26 -13.88 2.17
CA ILE A 111 13.11 -12.98 3.32
C ILE A 111 13.71 -11.64 2.95
N SER A 112 12.94 -10.56 3.02
CA SER A 112 13.39 -9.19 2.76
C SER A 112 13.07 -8.24 3.92
N SER A 113 13.50 -6.99 3.82
CA SER A 113 13.16 -5.94 4.79
C SER A 113 11.66 -5.67 4.89
N GLU A 114 10.90 -6.07 3.86
CA GLU A 114 9.50 -5.74 3.72
C GLU A 114 8.56 -6.86 4.18
N GLY A 115 9.04 -8.10 4.16
CA GLY A 115 8.21 -9.28 4.39
C GLY A 115 8.89 -10.59 4.05
N VAL A 116 8.06 -11.63 4.08
CA VAL A 116 8.41 -12.99 3.67
C VAL A 116 7.59 -13.35 2.45
N TYR A 117 8.27 -13.74 1.37
CA TYR A 117 7.65 -14.17 0.12
C TYR A 117 7.78 -15.68 -0.03
N TYR A 118 6.65 -16.32 -0.37
CA TYR A 118 6.57 -17.74 -0.64
C TYR A 118 6.17 -17.90 -2.13
N PRO A 119 7.02 -18.51 -2.98
CA PRO A 119 6.79 -18.63 -4.42
C PRO A 119 5.65 -19.59 -4.79
N ASP A 120 5.22 -20.49 -3.89
CA ASP A 120 3.99 -21.29 -3.99
C ASP A 120 2.71 -20.44 -3.87
N GLN A 121 2.82 -19.22 -3.31
CA GLN A 121 1.73 -18.25 -3.20
C GLN A 121 2.01 -17.03 -4.10
N PRO A 122 1.97 -17.20 -5.43
CA PRO A 122 2.24 -16.12 -6.37
C PRO A 122 1.23 -14.99 -6.08
N LEU A 123 1.74 -13.77 -5.91
CA LEU A 123 1.00 -12.54 -5.55
C LEU A 123 0.80 -12.27 -4.05
N LYS A 124 1.26 -13.14 -3.14
CA LYS A 124 1.14 -12.89 -1.70
C LYS A 124 2.49 -12.70 -1.04
N LEU A 125 2.76 -11.46 -0.65
CA LEU A 125 3.87 -11.11 0.22
C LEU A 125 3.34 -11.00 1.66
N SER A 126 3.90 -11.79 2.58
CA SER A 126 3.57 -11.70 4.01
C SER A 126 4.35 -10.54 4.61
N THR A 127 3.72 -9.38 4.61
CA THR A 127 4.40 -8.12 4.86
C THR A 127 4.25 -7.61 6.30
N PHE A 128 5.25 -6.87 6.77
CA PHE A 128 5.24 -6.27 8.11
C PHE A 128 4.53 -4.90 8.16
N TRP A 129 3.55 -4.62 7.27
CA TRP A 129 3.01 -3.27 6.92
C TRP A 129 2.89 -2.27 8.07
N SER A 130 2.29 -2.70 9.19
CA SER A 130 1.95 -1.85 10.34
C SER A 130 3.02 -1.82 11.43
N GLY A 131 4.21 -2.34 11.13
CA GLY A 131 5.37 -2.39 12.01
C GLY A 131 5.68 -3.82 12.43
N LEU A 132 6.90 -4.26 12.12
CA LEU A 132 7.52 -5.37 12.84
C LEU A 132 7.64 -4.93 14.30
N GLN A 133 7.24 -5.79 15.24
CA GLN A 133 7.33 -5.54 16.67
C GLN A 133 8.48 -6.33 17.30
N LYS A 134 8.66 -7.57 16.85
CA LYS A 134 9.64 -8.49 17.43
C LYS A 134 10.11 -9.48 16.36
N ALA A 135 11.40 -9.79 16.40
CA ALA A 135 11.98 -10.93 15.71
C ALA A 135 12.67 -11.81 16.76
N GLU A 136 12.46 -13.13 16.70
CA GLU A 136 13.12 -14.08 17.60
C GLU A 136 13.32 -15.43 16.91
N ILE A 137 14.30 -16.21 17.38
CA ILE A 137 14.50 -17.59 16.94
C ILE A 137 14.03 -18.50 18.06
N ASP A 138 13.05 -19.33 17.77
CA ASP A 138 12.56 -20.37 18.66
C ASP A 138 13.35 -21.66 18.39
N LYS A 139 14.04 -22.14 19.43
CA LYS A 139 14.92 -23.32 19.37
C LYS A 139 14.08 -24.60 19.52
N GLY A 140 13.27 -24.89 18.51
CA GLY A 140 12.54 -26.15 18.37
C GLY A 140 13.22 -27.14 17.41
N GLU A 141 12.55 -28.25 17.16
CA GLU A 141 12.87 -29.21 16.08
C GLU A 141 11.72 -29.23 15.06
N PRO A 142 11.82 -28.54 13.90
CA PRO A 142 12.92 -27.65 13.48
C PRO A 142 12.91 -26.31 14.21
N SER A 143 14.08 -25.63 14.24
CA SER A 143 14.17 -24.27 14.76
C SER A 143 13.40 -23.31 13.85
N THR A 144 12.76 -22.29 14.41
CA THR A 144 11.91 -21.38 13.63
C THR A 144 12.26 -19.91 13.88
N LEU A 145 12.27 -19.12 12.81
CA LEU A 145 12.30 -17.67 12.87
C LEU A 145 10.86 -17.16 13.03
N ARG A 146 10.59 -16.49 14.15
CA ARG A 146 9.30 -15.87 14.47
C ARG A 146 9.38 -14.37 14.28
N LEU A 147 8.55 -13.85 13.40
CA LEU A 147 8.45 -12.42 13.09
C LEU A 147 7.06 -11.94 13.49
N GLN A 148 6.99 -11.24 14.63
CA GLN A 148 5.75 -10.66 15.15
C GLN A 148 5.58 -9.27 14.58
N TYR A 149 4.40 -8.99 14.05
CA TYR A 149 4.05 -7.71 13.47
C TYR A 149 2.63 -7.33 13.88
N LEU A 150 2.44 -6.03 14.06
CA LEU A 150 1.11 -5.49 14.27
C LEU A 150 0.36 -5.57 12.96
N TYR A 151 -0.83 -6.15 12.94
CA TYR A 151 -1.73 -6.09 11.80
C TYR A 151 -2.90 -5.17 12.12
N ARG A 152 -2.99 -4.03 11.43
CA ARG A 152 -4.11 -3.08 11.61
C ARG A 152 -5.12 -3.25 10.48
N ARG A 153 -6.36 -3.60 10.84
CA ARG A 153 -7.47 -3.67 9.90
C ARG A 153 -8.39 -2.46 10.09
N TYR A 154 -8.60 -1.73 9.01
CA TYR A 154 -9.53 -0.61 8.95
C TYR A 154 -10.79 -1.09 8.24
N TYR A 155 -11.92 -1.06 8.95
CA TYR A 155 -13.23 -1.37 8.36
C TYR A 155 -13.96 -0.11 7.92
N SER A 156 -13.65 1.04 8.53
CA SER A 156 -14.28 2.33 8.28
C SER A 156 -13.36 3.45 8.71
N VAL A 157 -13.50 4.63 8.09
CA VAL A 157 -12.82 5.87 8.50
C VAL A 157 -13.29 6.34 9.89
N TYR A 158 -14.51 5.94 10.29
CA TYR A 158 -15.14 6.35 11.55
C TYR A 158 -14.87 5.40 12.73
N MET A 159 -14.23 4.26 12.49
CA MET A 159 -13.89 3.31 13.55
C MET A 159 -12.38 3.26 13.76
N PRO A 160 -11.92 3.20 15.02
CA PRO A 160 -10.50 2.98 15.29
C PRO A 160 -10.06 1.66 14.67
N PRO A 161 -8.83 1.58 14.14
CA PRO A 161 -8.32 0.34 13.58
C PRO A 161 -8.31 -0.77 14.63
N ILE A 162 -8.78 -1.95 14.24
CA ILE A 162 -8.57 -3.14 15.05
C ILE A 162 -7.14 -3.58 14.80
N ALA A 163 -6.34 -3.57 15.86
CA ALA A 163 -4.97 -4.03 15.84
C ALA A 163 -4.93 -5.46 16.41
N SER A 164 -4.36 -6.39 15.65
CA SER A 164 -4.12 -7.76 16.11
C SER A 164 -2.65 -8.08 15.89
N ASP A 165 -2.00 -8.66 16.89
CA ASP A 165 -0.64 -9.16 16.72
C ASP A 165 -0.71 -10.42 15.85
N LYS A 166 0.13 -10.46 14.82
CA LYS A 166 0.29 -11.59 13.93
C LYS A 166 1.73 -12.03 13.92
N THR A 167 1.93 -13.33 13.72
CA THR A 167 3.27 -13.92 13.66
C THR A 167 3.44 -14.63 12.33
N ILE A 168 4.52 -14.31 11.63
CA ILE A 168 5.03 -15.14 10.53
C ILE A 168 6.04 -16.10 11.15
N ILE A 169 5.85 -17.38 10.89
CA ILE A 169 6.74 -18.45 11.34
C ILE A 169 7.42 -19.00 10.10
N VAL A 170 8.75 -18.92 10.08
CA VAL A 170 9.58 -19.48 9.00
C VAL A 170 10.48 -20.54 9.60
N PRO A 171 10.37 -21.81 9.19
CA PRO A 171 11.32 -22.83 9.64
C PRO A 171 12.74 -22.47 9.19
N ILE A 172 13.75 -22.83 9.97
CA ILE A 172 15.15 -22.62 9.63
C ILE A 172 15.64 -23.95 9.05
N PRO A 173 16.04 -24.00 7.77
CA PRO A 173 16.60 -25.22 7.21
C PRO A 173 17.95 -25.53 7.85
N THR A 174 18.28 -26.81 7.96
CA THR A 174 19.52 -27.29 8.56
C THR A 174 20.74 -26.65 7.90
N GLY A 175 21.66 -26.11 8.70
CA GLY A 175 22.87 -25.45 8.21
C GLY A 175 22.69 -23.97 7.85
N LYS A 176 21.51 -23.38 8.11
CA LYS A 176 21.24 -21.93 7.93
C LYS A 176 21.06 -21.19 9.26
N GLU A 177 21.47 -21.78 10.38
CA GLU A 177 21.32 -21.20 11.71
C GLU A 177 22.11 -19.88 11.86
N ASP A 178 23.33 -19.82 11.31
CA ASP A 178 24.15 -18.61 11.32
C ASP A 178 23.53 -17.49 10.47
N GLU A 179 22.96 -17.83 9.31
CA GLU A 179 22.24 -16.88 8.45
C GLU A 179 20.98 -16.37 9.17
N ALA A 180 20.25 -17.24 9.87
CA ALA A 180 19.09 -16.87 10.67
C ALA A 180 19.47 -15.91 11.81
N GLN A 181 20.60 -16.13 12.49
CA GLN A 181 21.10 -15.18 13.50
C GLN A 181 21.47 -13.83 12.90
N ALA A 182 22.10 -13.81 11.71
CA ALA A 182 22.41 -12.57 11.02
C ALA A 182 21.14 -11.81 10.59
N LEU A 183 20.11 -12.51 10.14
CA LEU A 183 18.80 -11.92 9.84
C LEU A 183 18.16 -11.32 11.09
N LEU A 184 18.19 -12.05 12.22
CA LEU A 184 17.67 -11.57 13.50
C LEU A 184 18.32 -10.25 13.91
N GLN A 185 19.65 -10.14 13.78
CA GLN A 185 20.38 -8.90 14.05
C GLN A 185 19.94 -7.75 13.12
N ARG A 186 19.74 -8.03 11.82
CA ARG A 186 19.26 -7.03 10.86
C ARG A 186 17.85 -6.53 11.19
N PHE A 187 16.94 -7.44 11.54
CA PHE A 187 15.58 -7.08 11.96
C PHE A 187 15.59 -6.26 13.25
N ASN A 188 16.37 -6.66 14.25
CA ASN A 188 16.50 -5.90 15.50
C ASN A 188 17.07 -4.50 15.28
N LYS A 189 17.98 -4.34 14.30
CA LYS A 189 18.45 -3.01 13.88
C LYS A 189 17.35 -2.16 13.27
N LEU A 190 16.45 -2.74 12.47
CA LEU A 190 15.29 -2.03 11.92
C LEU A 190 14.27 -1.66 13.01
N LEU A 191 14.05 -2.53 14.00
CA LEU A 191 13.16 -2.28 15.14
C LEU A 191 13.62 -1.09 15.98
N GLY A 192 14.94 -0.87 16.09
CA GLY A 192 15.54 0.25 16.81
C GLY A 192 15.54 1.59 16.06
N GLN A 193 15.09 1.63 14.80
CA GLN A 193 15.04 2.87 14.01
C GLN A 193 13.64 3.51 14.09
N PRO A 194 13.53 4.85 14.30
CA PRO A 194 12.25 5.54 14.16
C PRO A 194 11.76 5.36 12.73
N SER A 195 10.70 4.56 12.55
CA SER A 195 10.27 4.10 11.25
C SER A 195 9.65 5.25 10.44
N ASN A 196 10.45 5.89 9.59
CA ASN A 196 9.94 6.74 8.49
C ASN A 196 8.99 5.96 7.55
N PHE A 197 9.04 4.61 7.61
CA PHE A 197 8.18 3.68 6.89
C PHE A 197 6.68 3.83 7.18
N ILE A 198 6.32 4.33 8.37
CA ILE A 198 4.91 4.52 8.75
C ILE A 198 4.29 5.70 7.97
N ASN A 199 5.06 6.70 7.53
CA ASN A 199 4.47 7.97 7.11
C ASN A 199 3.85 7.98 5.70
N ASP A 200 4.26 7.08 4.80
CA ASP A 200 3.87 7.17 3.39
C ASP A 200 2.48 6.58 3.07
N GLN A 201 2.01 5.57 3.82
CA GLN A 201 0.63 5.08 3.67
C GLN A 201 -0.39 5.99 4.33
N TRP A 202 -0.05 6.62 5.46
CA TRP A 202 -0.93 7.58 6.13
C TRP A 202 -1.08 8.86 5.33
N ARG A 203 -0.02 9.39 4.70
CA ARG A 203 -0.12 10.59 3.86
C ARG A 203 -1.14 10.43 2.72
N ILE A 204 -1.18 9.28 2.05
CA ILE A 204 -2.12 9.05 0.95
C ILE A 204 -3.55 8.86 1.47
N SER A 205 -3.76 8.10 2.55
CA SER A 205 -5.09 7.97 3.18
C SER A 205 -5.61 9.29 3.77
N TRP A 206 -4.73 10.16 4.28
CA TRP A 206 -5.09 11.51 4.73
C TRP A 206 -5.40 12.45 3.57
N ILE A 207 -4.64 12.41 2.47
CA ILE A 207 -4.94 13.21 1.26
C ILE A 207 -6.28 12.79 0.67
N MET A 208 -6.59 11.49 0.62
CA MET A 208 -7.89 10.99 0.15
C MET A 208 -9.03 11.32 1.13
N GLY A 209 -8.76 11.27 2.45
CA GLY A 209 -9.70 11.73 3.46
C GLY A 209 -9.99 13.24 3.34
N LEU A 210 -8.97 14.05 3.06
CA LEU A 210 -9.13 15.49 2.82
C LEU A 210 -9.94 15.80 1.56
N LEU A 211 -9.74 15.04 0.47
CA LEU A 211 -10.52 15.20 -0.77
C LEU A 211 -11.98 14.74 -0.63
N SER A 212 -12.29 13.85 0.33
CA SER A 212 -13.68 13.53 0.70
C SER A 212 -14.30 14.53 1.69
N SER A 213 -13.50 15.44 2.25
CA SER A 213 -13.93 16.41 3.26
C SER A 213 -14.38 17.75 2.70
N ASP A 214 -14.63 17.86 1.39
CA ASP A 214 -15.32 19.03 0.81
C ASP A 214 -16.80 19.15 1.26
N LEU A 215 -17.33 18.13 1.96
CA LEU A 215 -18.55 18.25 2.78
C LEU A 215 -18.35 19.08 4.06
N PHE A 216 -17.11 19.36 4.46
CA PHE A 216 -16.77 20.22 5.61
C PHE A 216 -16.81 21.71 5.25
N TRP A 217 -16.51 22.07 4.00
CA TRP A 217 -16.60 23.47 3.53
C TRP A 217 -18.04 23.96 3.37
N PHE A 218 -18.99 23.07 3.07
CA PHE A 218 -20.40 23.44 2.98
C PHE A 218 -21.05 23.81 4.33
N ARG A 219 -20.43 23.45 5.48
CA ARG A 219 -20.94 23.83 6.80
C ARG A 219 -20.41 25.17 7.32
N LEU A 220 -19.39 25.75 6.70
CA LEU A 220 -18.87 27.08 7.06
C LEU A 220 -19.54 28.22 6.27
N SER A 221 -20.05 27.95 5.07
CA SER A 221 -20.77 28.97 4.28
C SER A 221 -22.21 29.23 4.77
N SER A 222 -22.86 28.28 5.44
CA SER A 222 -24.21 28.49 6.01
C SER A 222 -24.23 29.24 7.35
N CYS A 223 -23.09 29.39 8.04
CA CYS A 223 -23.02 30.15 9.29
C CYS A 223 -22.70 31.64 9.11
N TYR A 224 -22.33 32.10 7.89
CA TYR A 224 -22.00 33.50 7.63
C TYR A 224 -23.11 34.30 6.92
N LEU A 225 -24.23 33.68 6.53
CA LEU A 225 -25.35 34.35 5.86
C LEU A 225 -26.57 34.63 6.76
N LEU A 226 -26.48 34.37 8.06
CA LEU A 226 -27.55 34.61 9.04
C LEU A 226 -27.26 35.75 10.04
N LYS A 227 -26.30 36.63 9.70
CA LYS A 227 -25.96 37.81 10.53
C LYS A 227 -25.92 39.13 9.74
N ILE A 228 -26.80 39.27 8.75
CA ILE A 228 -27.18 40.57 8.18
C ILE A 228 -28.71 40.62 8.13
N LYS A 229 -29.30 40.96 9.27
CA LYS A 229 -30.49 41.80 9.41
C LYS A 229 -30.56 42.26 10.87
#